data_AF-A0A661PMH9-F1
#
_entry.id   AF-A0A661PMH9-F1
#
_cell.length_a   1.000
_cell.length_b   1.000
_cell.length_c   1.000
_cell.angle_alpha   90.00
_cell.angle_beta   90.00
_cell.angle_gamma   90.00
#
_symmetry.space_group_name_H-M   'P 1'
#
loop_
_entity.id
_entity.type
_entity.pdbx_description
1 polymer ?
#
loop_
_entity_poly.entity_id
_entity_poly.type
_entity_poly.pdbx_seq_one_letter_code
_entity_poly.pdbx_strand_id
1 'polypeptide(L)'
;MHRYLDPLALLLTRNLQRIFPTAPVLHEWPPLRRIVVGTYLVVFREVYAKVVIPWALYRRKKLSNNLFVGVTGSAGKTTTKEMIAAILSTQGSCCKTKENLNGATQIARFILSIKRSHRFCVAEISGGAPGKITQATMTVQPQVGVVTTIGTDHYKAFGSKAAIVREKSQLIAALPENGIAVLNADDPLVMEMKQLHTGQIITYGVASTATLRADKIAAGWPDQLSFEVVHQGQSYPVQTMLYGRYWVTSVLAALATGLAVGVPLKTAIEAIETVPSTLGRMNSMTDNSGVTFIRDDFKAPLWSLPLVFDFMKEARAKRKIIILGTIADSAGDSGRHYI
;
A
#
# COMPACT_ATOMS: atom_id res chain seq x y z
N MET A 1 -14.02 31.27 25.20
CA MET A 1 -13.47 32.53 24.64
C MET A 1 -12.16 32.16 23.95
N HIS A 2 -11.95 32.64 22.72
CA HIS A 2 -10.95 32.22 21.70
C HIS A 2 -11.19 30.89 20.97
N ARG A 3 -12.03 30.97 19.92
CA ARG A 3 -12.03 30.02 18.79
C ARG A 3 -10.80 30.32 17.93
N TYR A 4 -9.84 29.40 17.88
CA TYR A 4 -8.90 29.36 16.77
C TYR A 4 -9.67 28.96 15.52
N LEU A 5 -9.84 29.90 14.58
CA LEU A 5 -10.29 29.58 13.24
C LEU A 5 -9.17 28.80 12.55
N ASP A 6 -9.52 27.63 12.00
CA ASP A 6 -8.64 26.78 11.21
C ASP A 6 -7.98 27.61 10.08
N PRO A 7 -6.63 27.67 10.01
CA PRO A 7 -5.91 28.38 8.96
C PRO A 7 -6.34 27.97 7.55
N LEU A 8 -6.78 26.72 7.35
CA LEU A 8 -7.31 26.22 6.08
C LEU A 8 -8.64 26.89 5.71
N ALA A 9 -9.52 27.16 6.69
CA ALA A 9 -10.79 27.82 6.46
C ALA A 9 -10.62 29.30 6.07
N LEU A 10 -9.62 29.99 6.64
CA LEU A 10 -9.24 31.36 6.27
C LEU A 10 -8.56 31.44 4.90
N LEU A 11 -7.75 30.45 4.54
CA LEU A 11 -7.10 30.37 3.23
C LEU A 11 -8.09 30.07 2.09
N LEU A 12 -9.10 29.23 2.38
CA LEU A 12 -10.16 28.88 1.43
C LEU A 12 -11.09 30.06 1.15
N THR A 13 -11.45 30.83 2.16
CA THR A 13 -12.34 31.99 2.03
C THR A 13 -11.71 33.13 1.25
N ARG A 14 -10.42 33.45 1.49
CA ARG A 14 -9.69 34.46 0.72
C ARG A 14 -9.52 34.11 -0.76
N ASN A 15 -9.35 32.82 -1.10
CA ASN A 15 -9.21 32.40 -2.49
C ASN A 15 -10.56 32.27 -3.22
N LEU A 16 -11.64 31.92 -2.51
CA LEU A 16 -12.97 31.82 -3.10
C LEU A 16 -13.54 33.20 -3.48
N GLN A 17 -13.28 34.26 -2.69
CA GLN A 17 -13.69 35.63 -3.03
C GLN A 17 -12.98 36.21 -4.27
N ARG A 18 -11.79 35.70 -4.60
CA ARG A 18 -11.07 36.05 -5.83
C ARG A 18 -11.69 35.42 -7.08
N ILE A 19 -12.40 34.30 -6.93
CA ILE A 19 -12.99 33.54 -8.03
C ILE A 19 -14.48 33.90 -8.19
N PHE A 20 -15.16 34.29 -7.10
CA PHE A 20 -16.58 34.66 -7.08
C PHE A 20 -16.78 35.99 -6.31
N PRO A 21 -16.83 37.15 -7.01
CA PRO A 21 -16.90 38.48 -6.39
C PRO A 21 -18.18 38.76 -5.58
N THR A 22 -19.22 37.93 -5.73
CA THR A 22 -20.54 38.11 -5.12
C THR A 22 -20.80 37.23 -3.90
N ALA A 23 -19.80 36.51 -3.39
CA ALA A 23 -19.97 35.67 -2.20
C ALA A 23 -20.04 36.52 -0.91
N PRO A 24 -21.10 36.39 -0.08
CA PRO A 24 -21.28 37.21 1.12
C PRO A 24 -20.24 36.90 2.23
N VAL A 25 -19.88 37.93 2.99
CA VAL A 25 -18.89 37.88 4.08
C VAL A 25 -19.44 37.12 5.30
N LEU A 26 -18.54 36.40 5.97
CA LEU A 26 -18.75 35.26 6.88
C LEU A 26 -19.42 35.53 8.24
N HIS A 27 -20.24 36.58 8.41
CA HIS A 27 -20.80 36.91 9.73
C HIS A 27 -22.26 36.49 9.97
N GLU A 28 -23.03 36.13 8.93
CA GLU A 28 -24.45 35.79 9.12
C GLU A 28 -24.86 34.55 8.34
N TRP A 29 -24.55 33.36 8.88
CA TRP A 29 -25.17 32.12 8.41
C TRP A 29 -25.89 31.43 9.59
N PRO A 30 -27.20 31.16 9.47
CA PRO A 30 -27.94 30.34 10.44
C PRO A 30 -27.44 28.89 10.44
N PRO A 31 -27.82 28.06 11.44
CA PRO A 31 -27.23 26.75 11.68
C PRO A 31 -27.74 25.68 10.69
N LEU A 32 -27.35 25.76 9.42
CA LEU A 32 -27.51 24.70 8.41
C LEU A 32 -26.14 24.04 8.10
N ARG A 33 -25.39 23.68 9.15
CA ARG A 33 -23.94 23.40 9.08
C ARG A 33 -23.52 21.97 8.72
N ARG A 34 -24.40 21.07 8.28
CA ARG A 34 -23.98 19.72 7.84
C ARG A 34 -24.31 19.36 6.40
N ILE A 35 -25.48 19.75 5.88
CA ILE A 35 -25.94 19.33 4.55
C ILE A 35 -25.27 20.18 3.46
N VAL A 36 -25.23 21.50 3.62
CA VAL A 36 -24.71 22.42 2.62
C VAL A 36 -23.19 22.24 2.42
N VAL A 37 -22.45 22.09 3.52
CA VAL A 37 -21.00 21.82 3.47
C VAL A 37 -20.72 20.48 2.77
N GLY A 38 -21.51 19.45 3.04
CA GLY A 38 -21.37 18.14 2.38
C GLY A 38 -21.56 18.23 0.86
N THR A 39 -22.61 18.91 0.41
CA THR A 39 -22.90 19.08 -1.03
C THR A 39 -21.81 19.87 -1.75
N TYR A 40 -21.36 21.01 -1.19
CA TYR A 40 -20.25 21.78 -1.80
C TYR A 40 -18.94 20.98 -1.81
N LEU A 41 -18.66 20.18 -0.78
CA LEU A 41 -17.45 19.34 -0.76
C LEU A 41 -17.49 18.23 -1.81
N VAL A 42 -18.66 17.64 -2.03
CA VAL A 42 -18.89 16.62 -3.06
C VAL A 42 -18.76 17.23 -4.46
N VAL A 43 -19.45 18.34 -4.72
CA VAL A 43 -19.36 19.06 -6.00
C VAL A 43 -17.91 19.50 -6.26
N PHE A 44 -17.22 20.05 -5.26
CA PHE A 44 -15.82 20.42 -5.39
C PHE A 44 -14.93 19.21 -5.66
N ARG A 45 -15.12 18.07 -4.97
CA ARG A 45 -14.37 16.83 -5.24
C ARG A 45 -14.60 16.32 -6.66
N GLU A 46 -15.82 16.36 -7.16
CA GLU A 46 -16.15 15.92 -8.52
C GLU A 46 -15.54 16.85 -9.58
N VAL A 47 -15.72 18.16 -9.43
CA VAL A 47 -15.14 19.15 -10.34
C VAL A 47 -13.61 19.07 -10.31
N TYR A 48 -13.02 18.95 -9.12
CA TYR A 48 -11.58 18.80 -8.94
C TYR A 48 -11.06 17.52 -9.61
N ALA A 49 -11.75 16.39 -9.46
CA ALA A 49 -11.37 15.14 -10.12
C ALA A 49 -11.46 15.26 -11.65
N LYS A 50 -12.51 15.92 -12.18
CA LYS A 50 -12.70 16.19 -13.61
C LYS A 50 -11.60 17.04 -14.23
N VAL A 51 -10.87 17.83 -13.44
CA VAL A 51 -9.72 18.62 -13.92
C VAL A 51 -8.41 17.88 -13.71
N VAL A 52 -8.17 17.37 -12.50
CA VAL A 52 -6.85 16.86 -12.10
C VAL A 52 -6.50 15.54 -12.76
N ILE A 53 -7.48 14.65 -12.99
CA ILE A 53 -7.22 13.36 -13.64
C ILE A 53 -6.81 13.55 -15.10
N PRO A 54 -7.54 14.31 -15.96
CA PRO A 54 -7.09 14.59 -17.32
C PRO A 54 -5.72 15.27 -17.38
N TRP A 55 -5.43 16.18 -16.46
CA TRP A 55 -4.14 16.85 -16.40
C TRP A 55 -3.00 15.89 -16.03
N ALA A 56 -3.24 14.97 -15.10
CA ALA A 56 -2.30 13.91 -14.75
C ALA A 56 -2.07 12.96 -15.93
N LEU A 57 -3.12 12.58 -16.67
CA LEU A 57 -3.00 11.76 -17.88
C LEU A 57 -2.17 12.45 -18.95
N TYR A 58 -2.40 13.74 -19.20
CA TYR A 58 -1.58 14.54 -20.10
C TYR A 58 -0.11 14.61 -19.64
N ARG A 59 0.11 14.81 -18.33
CA ARG A 59 1.46 14.83 -17.76
C ARG A 59 2.16 13.47 -17.87
N ARG A 60 1.43 12.36 -17.66
CA ARG A 60 1.93 10.98 -17.72
C ARG A 60 2.52 10.65 -19.08
N LYS A 61 1.93 11.14 -20.18
CA LYS A 61 2.47 11.03 -21.54
C LYS A 61 3.86 11.66 -21.70
N LYS A 62 4.17 12.70 -20.89
CA LYS A 62 5.47 13.39 -20.86
C LYS A 62 6.47 12.79 -19.85
N LEU A 63 6.17 11.63 -19.29
CA LEU A 63 7.01 10.88 -18.34
C LEU A 63 7.38 9.51 -18.94
N SER A 64 7.73 9.49 -20.23
CA SER A 64 8.04 8.25 -20.98
C SER A 64 9.33 7.57 -20.52
N ASN A 65 10.28 8.34 -19.98
CA ASN A 65 11.58 7.82 -19.52
C ASN A 65 11.54 7.32 -18.06
N ASN A 66 10.38 7.41 -17.41
CA ASN A 66 10.17 6.97 -16.04
C ASN A 66 9.63 5.53 -16.02
N LEU A 67 10.19 4.69 -15.15
CA LEU A 67 9.63 3.37 -14.87
C LEU A 67 8.61 3.47 -13.73
N PHE A 68 7.37 3.07 -14.00
CA PHE A 68 6.30 3.05 -13.01
C PHE A 68 6.05 1.62 -12.51
N VAL A 69 6.03 1.49 -11.19
CA VAL A 69 5.68 0.25 -10.47
C VAL A 69 4.36 0.46 -9.77
N GLY A 70 3.38 -0.40 -10.01
CA GLY A 70 2.12 -0.46 -9.26
C GLY A 70 2.14 -1.61 -8.26
N VAL A 71 1.70 -1.36 -7.02
CA VAL A 71 1.61 -2.39 -5.97
C VAL A 71 0.18 -2.48 -5.47
N THR A 72 -0.42 -3.68 -5.52
CA THR A 72 -1.75 -3.94 -4.96
C THR A 72 -1.78 -5.23 -4.14
N GLY A 73 -2.92 -5.47 -3.49
CA GLY A 73 -3.17 -6.61 -2.61
C GLY A 73 -4.04 -6.25 -1.41
N SER A 74 -4.43 -7.24 -0.61
CA SER A 74 -5.22 -7.02 0.61
C SER A 74 -4.31 -6.52 1.73
N ALA A 75 -3.17 -7.17 2.01
CA ALA A 75 -2.17 -6.71 2.98
C ALA A 75 -0.80 -6.47 2.34
N GLY A 76 0.16 -5.89 3.08
CA GLY A 76 1.56 -5.76 2.64
C GLY A 76 1.88 -4.65 1.64
N LYS A 77 0.88 -3.99 1.03
CA LYS A 77 1.07 -2.95 -0.01
C LYS A 77 2.05 -1.85 0.39
N THR A 78 1.82 -1.20 1.53
CA THR A 78 2.62 -0.06 1.97
C THR A 78 4.06 -0.48 2.26
N THR A 79 4.27 -1.53 3.05
CA THR A 79 5.60 -2.09 3.35
C THR A 79 6.34 -2.47 2.07
N THR A 80 5.67 -3.17 1.15
CA THR A 80 6.23 -3.55 -0.16
C THR A 80 6.64 -2.32 -0.98
N LYS A 81 5.78 -1.31 -1.07
CA LYS A 81 6.06 -0.05 -1.79
C LYS A 81 7.24 0.72 -1.17
N GLU A 82 7.34 0.76 0.15
CA GLU A 82 8.47 1.40 0.86
C GLU A 82 9.79 0.70 0.52
N MET A 83 9.82 -0.64 0.55
CA MET A 83 10.99 -1.46 0.24
C MET A 83 11.38 -1.42 -1.24
N ILE A 84 10.42 -1.51 -2.18
CA ILE A 84 10.68 -1.34 -3.61
C ILE A 84 11.35 0.01 -3.86
N ALA A 85 10.82 1.10 -3.26
CA ALA A 85 11.40 2.41 -3.44
C ALA A 85 12.83 2.51 -2.90
N ALA A 86 13.14 1.86 -1.78
CA ALA A 86 14.51 1.80 -1.26
C ALA A 86 15.45 1.07 -2.25
N ILE A 87 15.03 -0.11 -2.73
CA ILE A 87 15.79 -0.89 -3.73
C ILE A 87 16.04 -0.06 -4.99
N LEU A 88 15.01 0.53 -5.58
CA LEU A 88 15.13 1.31 -6.81
C LEU A 88 15.94 2.60 -6.63
N SER A 89 15.97 3.16 -5.40
CA SER A 89 16.79 4.35 -5.11
C SER A 89 18.29 4.07 -5.24
N THR A 90 18.73 2.81 -5.14
CA THR A 90 20.12 2.43 -5.41
C THR A 90 20.52 2.62 -6.88
N GLN A 91 19.55 2.63 -7.79
CA GLN A 91 19.78 2.74 -9.23
C GLN A 91 19.46 4.13 -9.80
N GLY A 92 18.99 5.06 -8.96
CA GLY A 92 18.67 6.42 -9.37
C GLY A 92 17.48 7.00 -8.62
N SER A 93 17.17 8.26 -8.93
CA SER A 93 16.15 9.02 -8.20
C SER A 93 14.77 8.32 -8.27
N CYS A 94 14.18 8.02 -7.11
CA CYS A 94 12.91 7.32 -7.00
C CYS A 94 11.90 8.16 -6.22
N CYS A 95 10.64 8.19 -6.68
CA CYS A 95 9.52 8.77 -5.94
C CYS A 95 8.44 7.73 -5.70
N LYS A 96 7.62 7.93 -4.66
CA LYS A 96 6.54 7.01 -4.30
C LYS A 96 5.31 7.72 -3.76
N THR A 97 4.15 7.05 -3.83
CA THR A 97 2.94 7.56 -3.16
C THR A 97 3.16 7.61 -1.64
N LYS A 98 2.68 8.69 -1.01
CA LYS A 98 2.72 8.83 0.46
C LYS A 98 1.49 8.12 1.06
N GLU A 99 1.71 7.27 2.06
CA GLU A 99 0.63 6.66 2.87
C GLU A 99 -0.59 6.17 2.07
N ASN A 100 -1.81 6.34 2.60
CA ASN A 100 -3.11 5.92 2.04
C ASN A 100 -3.55 6.75 0.81
N LEU A 101 -2.64 7.34 0.04
CA LEU A 101 -2.94 8.07 -1.19
C LEU A 101 -3.16 7.11 -2.37
N ASN A 102 -4.20 6.29 -2.29
CA ASN A 102 -4.43 5.15 -3.18
C ASN A 102 -5.68 5.26 -4.08
N GLY A 103 -6.46 6.33 -3.96
CA GLY A 103 -7.56 6.64 -4.87
C GLY A 103 -7.12 7.38 -6.15
N ALA A 104 -7.98 7.39 -7.17
CA ALA A 104 -7.67 7.95 -8.50
C ALA A 104 -7.20 9.42 -8.45
N THR A 105 -7.84 10.26 -7.63
CA THR A 105 -7.43 11.67 -7.46
C THR A 105 -6.06 11.80 -6.79
N GLN A 106 -5.76 10.92 -5.82
CA GLN A 106 -4.50 10.92 -5.11
C GLN A 106 -3.35 10.44 -6.02
N ILE A 107 -3.61 9.42 -6.82
CA ILE A 107 -2.72 8.96 -7.89
C ILE A 107 -2.46 10.07 -8.91
N ALA A 108 -3.50 10.79 -9.33
CA ALA A 108 -3.34 11.91 -10.26
C ALA A 108 -2.43 13.01 -9.67
N ARG A 109 -2.60 13.35 -8.37
CA ARG A 109 -1.70 14.28 -7.66
C ARG A 109 -0.26 13.74 -7.58
N PHE A 110 -0.09 12.45 -7.31
CA PHE A 110 1.22 11.81 -7.32
C PHE A 110 1.90 12.02 -8.66
N ILE A 111 1.22 11.71 -9.78
CA ILE A 111 1.77 11.89 -11.13
C ILE A 111 2.16 13.34 -11.42
N LEU A 112 1.33 14.30 -11.00
CA LEU A 112 1.64 15.72 -11.18
C LEU A 112 2.86 16.18 -10.36
N SER A 113 3.17 15.51 -9.24
CA SER A 113 4.36 15.80 -8.43
C SER A 113 5.66 15.22 -8.99
N ILE A 114 5.59 14.33 -10.00
CA ILE A 114 6.76 13.65 -10.54
C ILE A 114 7.63 14.62 -11.34
N LYS A 115 8.88 14.76 -10.91
CA LYS A 115 9.95 15.44 -11.63
C LYS A 115 10.47 14.56 -12.76
N ARG A 116 10.87 15.16 -13.88
CA ARG A 116 11.50 14.44 -15.01
C ARG A 116 12.80 13.73 -14.63
N SER A 117 13.46 14.18 -13.56
CA SER A 117 14.69 13.58 -13.04
C SER A 117 14.47 12.30 -12.24
N HIS A 118 13.23 12.00 -11.81
CA HIS A 118 12.95 10.69 -11.24
C HIS A 118 13.14 9.64 -12.32
N ARG A 119 13.87 8.57 -12.02
CA ARG A 119 13.99 7.38 -12.87
C ARG A 119 12.86 6.39 -12.56
N PHE A 120 12.48 6.29 -11.29
CA PHE A 120 11.50 5.32 -10.79
C PHE A 120 10.33 5.98 -10.06
N CYS A 121 9.14 5.42 -10.22
CA CYS A 121 7.90 5.91 -9.62
C CYS A 121 7.09 4.73 -9.06
N VAL A 122 6.97 4.62 -7.74
CA VAL A 122 6.29 3.49 -7.09
C VAL A 122 4.93 3.92 -6.53
N ALA A 123 3.86 3.39 -7.08
CA ALA A 123 2.49 3.70 -6.68
C ALA A 123 1.86 2.52 -5.94
N GLU A 124 1.47 2.76 -4.68
CA GLU A 124 0.49 1.89 -4.01
C GLU A 124 -0.90 2.13 -4.63
N ILE A 125 -1.50 1.07 -5.15
CA ILE A 125 -2.80 1.06 -5.81
C ILE A 125 -3.76 0.20 -4.97
N SER A 126 -4.80 0.82 -4.42
CA SER A 126 -5.81 0.13 -3.62
C SER A 126 -7.21 0.53 -4.09
N GLY A 127 -8.06 -0.47 -4.30
CA GLY A 127 -9.48 -0.28 -4.57
C GLY A 127 -10.31 -0.72 -3.36
N GLY A 128 -11.06 0.22 -2.78
CA GLY A 128 -12.05 -0.08 -1.75
C GLY A 128 -13.46 -0.33 -2.31
N ALA A 129 -13.63 -0.24 -3.62
CA ALA A 129 -14.87 -0.45 -4.34
C ALA A 129 -14.56 -0.92 -5.78
N PRO A 130 -15.52 -1.54 -6.48
CA PRO A 130 -15.36 -1.95 -7.87
C PRO A 130 -14.91 -0.81 -8.82
N GLY A 131 -14.01 -1.12 -9.74
CA GLY A 131 -13.49 -0.23 -10.79
C GLY A 131 -12.44 0.78 -10.33
N LYS A 132 -12.06 0.80 -9.05
CA LYS A 132 -11.08 1.76 -8.52
C LYS A 132 -9.65 1.44 -8.93
N ILE A 133 -9.28 0.16 -8.98
CA ILE A 133 -7.98 -0.27 -9.47
C ILE A 133 -7.86 0.04 -10.96
N THR A 134 -8.89 -0.24 -11.77
CA THR A 134 -8.90 0.12 -13.19
C THR A 134 -8.71 1.63 -13.39
N GLN A 135 -9.41 2.47 -12.62
CA GLN A 135 -9.23 3.93 -12.68
C GLN A 135 -7.80 4.36 -12.34
N ALA A 136 -7.21 3.75 -11.30
CA ALA A 136 -5.85 4.05 -10.90
C ALA A 136 -4.83 3.59 -11.95
N THR A 137 -4.97 2.38 -12.51
CA THR A 137 -4.05 1.81 -13.49
C THR A 137 -4.11 2.53 -14.83
N MET A 138 -5.30 2.97 -15.27
CA MET A 138 -5.45 3.83 -16.46
C MET A 138 -4.68 5.16 -16.31
N THR A 139 -4.50 5.64 -15.07
CA THR A 139 -3.77 6.88 -14.78
C THR A 139 -2.27 6.64 -14.59
N VAL A 140 -1.88 5.63 -13.79
CA VAL A 140 -0.47 5.30 -13.52
C VAL A 140 0.22 4.71 -14.74
N GLN A 141 -0.48 3.85 -15.49
CA GLN A 141 0.06 3.08 -16.61
C GLN A 141 1.38 2.39 -16.21
N PRO A 142 1.34 1.47 -15.23
CA PRO A 142 2.55 0.84 -14.70
C PRO A 142 3.17 -0.09 -15.75
N GLN A 143 4.50 -0.16 -15.75
CA GLN A 143 5.24 -1.18 -16.51
C GLN A 143 5.54 -2.41 -15.66
N VAL A 144 5.49 -2.28 -14.33
CA VAL A 144 5.64 -3.39 -13.38
C VAL A 144 4.44 -3.44 -12.46
N GLY A 145 3.78 -4.59 -12.35
CA GLY A 145 2.61 -4.81 -11.50
C GLY A 145 2.92 -5.85 -10.42
N VAL A 146 2.78 -5.47 -9.16
CA VAL A 146 3.06 -6.32 -7.99
C VAL A 146 1.75 -6.62 -7.28
N VAL A 147 1.47 -7.90 -7.05
CA VAL A 147 0.32 -8.35 -6.26
C VAL A 147 0.83 -9.09 -5.03
N THR A 148 0.48 -8.61 -3.83
CA THR A 148 0.93 -9.18 -2.55
C THR A 148 0.12 -10.40 -2.12
N THR A 149 -1.13 -10.19 -1.69
CA THR A 149 -2.04 -11.26 -1.21
C THR A 149 -3.49 -10.93 -1.52
N ILE A 150 -4.35 -11.94 -1.56
CA ILE A 150 -5.81 -11.83 -1.66
C ILE A 150 -6.47 -12.34 -0.38
N GLY A 151 -6.62 -11.42 0.57
CA GLY A 151 -7.49 -11.57 1.75
C GLY A 151 -8.92 -11.06 1.49
N THR A 152 -9.72 -10.97 2.55
CA THR A 152 -11.12 -10.49 2.51
C THR A 152 -11.28 -9.01 2.88
N ASP A 153 -10.24 -8.20 2.68
CA ASP A 153 -10.31 -6.75 2.89
C ASP A 153 -11.43 -6.13 2.04
N HIS A 154 -12.18 -5.19 2.64
CA HIS A 154 -13.33 -4.53 2.00
C HIS A 154 -14.45 -5.50 1.57
N TYR A 155 -14.57 -6.67 2.20
CA TYR A 155 -15.59 -7.66 1.85
C TYR A 155 -17.00 -7.07 1.75
N LYS A 156 -17.38 -6.18 2.68
CA LYS A 156 -18.69 -5.48 2.66
C LYS A 156 -18.91 -4.66 1.39
N ALA A 157 -17.87 -4.06 0.83
CA ALA A 157 -17.96 -3.23 -0.38
C ALA A 157 -17.96 -4.06 -1.68
N PHE A 158 -17.27 -5.21 -1.68
CA PHE A 158 -17.16 -6.06 -2.87
C PHE A 158 -18.21 -7.18 -2.94
N GLY A 159 -18.81 -7.55 -1.81
CA GLY A 159 -19.85 -8.58 -1.71
C GLY A 159 -19.35 -10.02 -1.85
N SER A 160 -18.20 -10.26 -2.48
CA SER A 160 -17.61 -11.61 -2.63
C SER A 160 -16.09 -11.59 -2.76
N LYS A 161 -15.45 -12.71 -2.41
CA LYS A 161 -14.00 -12.91 -2.64
C LYS A 161 -13.65 -12.87 -4.13
N ALA A 162 -14.50 -13.42 -4.99
CA ALA A 162 -14.32 -13.38 -6.44
C ALA A 162 -14.29 -11.94 -7.00
N ALA A 163 -15.13 -11.04 -6.46
CA ALA A 163 -15.09 -9.63 -6.83
C ALA A 163 -13.78 -8.94 -6.40
N ILE A 164 -13.24 -9.28 -5.22
CA ILE A 164 -11.94 -8.79 -4.76
C ILE A 164 -10.80 -9.24 -5.70
N VAL A 165 -10.81 -10.53 -6.09
CA VAL A 165 -9.84 -11.08 -7.05
C VAL A 165 -9.91 -10.32 -8.36
N ARG A 166 -11.11 -10.20 -8.94
CA ARG A 166 -11.33 -9.48 -10.22
C ARG A 166 -10.87 -8.03 -10.16
N GLU A 167 -11.10 -7.34 -9.05
CA GLU A 167 -10.68 -5.96 -8.87
C GLU A 167 -9.15 -5.85 -8.82
N LYS A 168 -8.48 -6.70 -8.02
CA LYS A 168 -7.02 -6.66 -7.87
C LYS A 168 -6.27 -7.13 -9.11
N SER A 169 -6.86 -8.06 -9.86
CA SER A 169 -6.29 -8.57 -11.10
C SER A 169 -6.24 -7.51 -12.22
N GLN A 170 -7.01 -6.42 -12.11
CA GLN A 170 -6.97 -5.29 -13.04
C GLN A 170 -5.60 -4.62 -13.12
N LEU A 171 -4.77 -4.73 -12.07
CA LEU A 171 -3.38 -4.27 -12.13
C LEU A 171 -2.57 -5.05 -13.15
N ILE A 172 -2.69 -6.38 -13.12
CA ILE A 172 -1.93 -7.26 -14.02
C ILE A 172 -2.47 -7.17 -15.45
N ALA A 173 -3.79 -7.19 -15.61
CA ALA A 173 -4.43 -7.04 -16.93
C ALA A 173 -4.16 -5.68 -17.61
N ALA A 174 -3.77 -4.66 -16.85
CA ALA A 174 -3.45 -3.32 -17.39
C ALA A 174 -1.97 -3.13 -17.74
N LEU A 175 -1.12 -4.14 -17.52
CA LEU A 175 0.28 -4.06 -17.91
C LEU A 175 0.41 -4.04 -19.44
N PRO A 176 1.39 -3.29 -20.00
CA PRO A 176 1.72 -3.41 -21.41
C PRO A 176 2.28 -4.80 -21.70
N GLU A 177 2.28 -5.25 -22.96
CA GLU A 177 2.77 -6.59 -23.36
C GLU A 177 4.20 -6.87 -22.89
N ASN A 178 5.08 -5.86 -22.93
CA ASN A 178 6.46 -5.94 -22.46
C ASN A 178 6.61 -5.62 -20.95
N GLY A 179 5.50 -5.51 -20.22
CA GLY A 179 5.46 -5.27 -18.80
C GLY A 179 5.86 -6.51 -17.99
N ILE A 180 5.96 -6.32 -16.68
CA ILE A 180 6.40 -7.36 -15.74
C ILE A 180 5.34 -7.56 -14.65
N ALA A 181 4.88 -8.80 -14.49
CA ALA A 181 4.03 -9.19 -13.36
C ALA A 181 4.88 -9.84 -12.25
N VAL A 182 4.74 -9.35 -11.02
CA VAL A 182 5.39 -9.87 -9.81
C VAL A 182 4.32 -10.49 -8.91
N LEU A 183 4.28 -11.82 -8.83
CA LEU A 183 3.14 -12.57 -8.29
C LEU A 183 3.54 -13.45 -7.10
N ASN A 184 2.71 -13.47 -6.06
CA ASN A 184 2.89 -14.33 -4.90
C ASN A 184 2.50 -15.78 -5.22
N ALA A 185 3.48 -16.69 -5.18
CA ALA A 185 3.33 -18.11 -5.40
C ALA A 185 2.61 -18.85 -4.25
N ASP A 186 2.57 -18.25 -3.05
CA ASP A 186 1.92 -18.85 -1.88
C ASP A 186 0.38 -18.63 -1.90
N ASP A 187 -0.11 -17.76 -2.78
CA ASP A 187 -1.54 -17.44 -2.90
C ASP A 187 -2.08 -17.93 -4.25
N PRO A 188 -2.87 -19.03 -4.28
CA PRO A 188 -3.42 -19.57 -5.52
C PRO A 188 -4.22 -18.55 -6.34
N LEU A 189 -4.93 -17.62 -5.70
CA LEU A 189 -5.73 -16.61 -6.38
C LEU A 189 -4.86 -15.54 -7.04
N VAL A 190 -3.67 -15.27 -6.49
CA VAL A 190 -2.67 -14.42 -7.15
C VAL A 190 -2.05 -15.16 -8.32
N MET A 191 -1.75 -16.46 -8.17
CA MET A 191 -1.18 -17.28 -9.23
C MET A 191 -2.11 -17.45 -10.44
N GLU A 192 -3.43 -17.49 -10.23
CA GLU A 192 -4.42 -17.45 -11.33
C GLU A 192 -4.29 -16.20 -12.20
N MET A 193 -3.75 -15.09 -11.67
CA MET A 193 -3.54 -13.86 -12.45
C MET A 193 -2.44 -13.99 -13.49
N LYS A 194 -1.61 -15.05 -13.44
CA LYS A 194 -0.59 -15.36 -14.45
C LYS A 194 -1.17 -15.39 -15.87
N GLN A 195 -2.40 -15.86 -16.02
CA GLN A 195 -3.07 -15.96 -17.33
C GLN A 195 -3.47 -14.61 -17.94
N LEU A 196 -3.40 -13.51 -17.16
CA LEU A 196 -3.83 -12.18 -17.60
C LEU A 196 -2.69 -11.36 -18.22
N HIS A 197 -1.47 -11.89 -18.25
CA HIS A 197 -0.31 -11.20 -18.79
C HIS A 197 0.58 -12.17 -19.56
N THR A 198 1.05 -11.76 -20.73
CA THR A 198 1.90 -12.58 -21.62
C THR A 198 3.37 -12.21 -21.56
N GLY A 199 3.70 -11.07 -20.96
CA GLY A 199 5.07 -10.61 -20.79
C GLY A 199 5.80 -11.35 -19.68
N GLN A 200 6.84 -10.71 -19.12
CA GLN A 200 7.64 -11.33 -18.09
C GLN A 200 6.83 -11.53 -16.80
N ILE A 201 6.97 -12.71 -16.20
CA ILE A 201 6.36 -13.04 -14.92
C ILE A 201 7.46 -13.54 -13.98
N ILE A 202 7.57 -12.91 -12.82
CA ILE A 202 8.41 -13.38 -11.73
C ILE A 202 7.53 -13.77 -10.55
N THR A 203 7.77 -14.94 -9.99
CA THR A 203 7.03 -15.42 -8.82
C THR A 203 7.90 -15.39 -7.58
N TYR A 204 7.27 -15.16 -6.43
CA TYR A 204 7.96 -15.14 -5.15
C TYR A 204 7.11 -15.83 -4.08
N GLY A 205 7.74 -16.39 -3.04
CA GLY A 205 7.01 -17.02 -1.94
C GLY A 205 7.87 -17.97 -1.13
N VAL A 206 7.25 -18.80 -0.31
CA VAL A 206 7.88 -19.94 0.35
C VAL A 206 7.71 -21.22 -0.50
N ALA A 207 6.72 -21.23 -1.39
CA ALA A 207 6.46 -22.32 -2.33
C ALA A 207 7.72 -22.70 -3.12
N SER A 208 7.94 -24.00 -3.28
CA SER A 208 9.09 -24.55 -4.03
C SER A 208 9.10 -24.16 -5.50
N THR A 209 7.94 -23.76 -6.04
CA THR A 209 7.76 -23.32 -7.44
C THR A 209 8.04 -21.82 -7.64
N ALA A 210 8.34 -21.06 -6.59
CA ALA A 210 8.64 -19.64 -6.68
C ALA A 210 10.00 -19.37 -7.35
N THR A 211 10.09 -18.38 -8.23
CA THR A 211 11.36 -17.91 -8.81
C THR A 211 12.31 -17.35 -7.74
N LEU A 212 11.74 -16.65 -6.76
CA LEU A 212 12.44 -16.13 -5.60
C LEU A 212 11.82 -16.70 -4.32
N ARG A 213 12.53 -17.61 -3.65
CA ARG A 213 11.98 -18.40 -2.55
C ARG A 213 12.57 -17.97 -1.20
N ALA A 214 11.76 -17.86 -0.15
CA ALA A 214 12.28 -17.78 1.21
C ALA A 214 12.47 -19.19 1.82
N ASP A 215 13.57 -19.34 2.56
CA ASP A 215 13.93 -20.52 3.33
C ASP A 215 14.47 -20.11 4.71
N LYS A 216 14.56 -21.06 5.66
CA LYS A 216 15.13 -20.85 7.01
C LYS A 216 14.64 -19.58 7.71
N ILE A 217 13.32 -19.36 7.68
CA ILE A 217 12.71 -18.14 8.23
C ILE A 217 12.71 -18.15 9.76
N ALA A 218 13.31 -17.12 10.35
CA ALA A 218 13.31 -16.83 11.78
C ALA A 218 12.65 -15.46 12.04
N ALA A 219 11.66 -15.41 12.93
CA ALA A 219 10.89 -14.18 13.22
C ALA A 219 10.31 -14.12 14.64
N GLY A 220 10.87 -14.92 15.56
CA GLY A 220 10.38 -14.99 16.94
C GLY A 220 10.91 -13.82 17.77
N TRP A 221 10.01 -12.99 18.30
CA TRP A 221 10.38 -11.88 19.19
C TRP A 221 11.35 -12.34 20.31
N PRO A 222 12.41 -11.58 20.64
CA PRO A 222 12.73 -10.21 20.18
C PRO A 222 13.50 -10.11 18.87
N ASP A 223 13.72 -11.22 18.17
CA ASP A 223 14.48 -11.20 16.93
C ASP A 223 13.66 -10.55 15.81
N GLN A 224 14.34 -9.76 15.00
CA GLN A 224 13.78 -9.26 13.75
C GLN A 224 13.63 -10.40 12.73
N LEU A 225 12.76 -10.19 11.75
CA LEU A 225 12.58 -11.11 10.65
C LEU A 225 13.88 -11.24 9.87
N SER A 226 14.35 -12.47 9.77
CA SER A 226 15.47 -12.89 8.94
C SER A 226 15.16 -14.20 8.23
N PHE A 227 15.77 -14.43 7.07
CA PHE A 227 15.60 -15.64 6.29
C PHE A 227 16.69 -15.76 5.23
N GLU A 228 16.74 -16.89 4.54
CA GLU A 228 17.54 -17.08 3.33
C GLU A 228 16.66 -16.90 2.10
N VAL A 229 17.04 -16.04 1.17
CA VAL A 229 16.41 -15.97 -0.15
C VAL A 229 17.16 -16.84 -1.14
N VAL A 230 16.44 -17.77 -1.75
CA VAL A 230 16.96 -18.72 -2.73
C VAL A 230 16.56 -18.27 -4.14
N HIS A 231 17.56 -18.12 -5.00
CA HIS A 231 17.38 -17.79 -6.42
C HIS A 231 18.39 -18.56 -7.26
N GLN A 232 17.92 -19.26 -8.31
CA GLN A 232 18.79 -20.03 -9.22
C GLN A 232 19.76 -20.99 -8.49
N GLY A 233 19.28 -21.63 -7.42
CA GLY A 233 20.07 -22.56 -6.61
C GLY A 233 21.09 -21.90 -5.66
N GLN A 234 21.23 -20.57 -5.69
CA GLN A 234 22.05 -19.81 -4.74
C GLN A 234 21.20 -19.32 -3.58
N SER A 235 21.78 -19.29 -2.38
CA SER A 235 21.14 -18.78 -1.16
C SER A 235 21.83 -17.51 -0.69
N TYR A 236 21.03 -16.50 -0.32
CA TYR A 236 21.51 -15.21 0.16
C TYR A 236 20.83 -14.90 1.50
N PRO A 237 21.58 -14.54 2.55
CA PRO A 237 20.98 -14.14 3.82
C PRO A 237 20.25 -12.81 3.66
N VAL A 238 19.09 -12.68 4.30
CA VAL A 238 18.29 -11.46 4.36
C VAL A 238 18.07 -11.11 5.82
N GLN A 239 18.46 -9.90 6.20
CA GLN A 239 18.09 -9.28 7.48
C GLN A 239 17.08 -8.15 7.22
N THR A 240 16.25 -7.83 8.21
CA THR A 240 15.26 -6.75 8.09
C THR A 240 15.08 -6.04 9.42
N MET A 241 14.48 -4.86 9.42
CA MET A 241 14.01 -4.19 10.65
C MET A 241 12.55 -4.53 11.01
N LEU A 242 11.99 -5.60 10.45
CA LEU A 242 10.58 -5.98 10.63
C LEU A 242 10.44 -7.07 11.69
N TYR A 243 9.26 -7.17 12.29
CA TYR A 243 8.92 -8.25 13.23
C TYR A 243 7.75 -9.08 12.70
N GLY A 244 7.88 -10.41 12.77
CA GLY A 244 6.83 -11.34 12.39
C GLY A 244 6.97 -11.93 10.97
N ARG A 245 6.64 -13.23 10.88
CA ARG A 245 6.80 -14.07 9.69
C ARG A 245 5.98 -13.59 8.49
N TYR A 246 4.80 -13.02 8.71
CA TYR A 246 3.89 -12.59 7.63
C TYR A 246 4.45 -11.41 6.82
N TRP A 247 5.54 -10.76 7.24
CA TRP A 247 6.23 -9.78 6.42
C TRP A 247 7.13 -10.36 5.34
N VAL A 248 7.47 -11.66 5.39
CA VAL A 248 8.25 -12.35 4.33
C VAL A 248 7.68 -12.07 2.95
N THR A 249 6.35 -12.10 2.81
CA THR A 249 5.66 -11.80 1.56
C THR A 249 5.98 -10.39 1.04
N SER A 250 5.98 -9.36 1.90
CA SER A 250 6.29 -7.99 1.48
C SER A 250 7.76 -7.83 1.07
N VAL A 251 8.66 -8.48 1.82
CA VAL A 251 10.11 -8.44 1.56
C VAL A 251 10.42 -9.12 0.23
N LEU A 252 9.91 -10.34 0.02
CA LEU A 252 10.10 -11.09 -1.22
C LEU A 252 9.46 -10.38 -2.42
N ALA A 253 8.29 -9.77 -2.27
CA ALA A 253 7.67 -8.98 -3.34
C ALA A 253 8.59 -7.82 -3.77
N ALA A 254 9.22 -7.14 -2.81
CA ALA A 254 10.14 -6.05 -3.09
C ALA A 254 11.43 -6.54 -3.76
N LEU A 255 12.05 -7.61 -3.24
CA LEU A 255 13.24 -8.21 -3.83
C LEU A 255 12.98 -8.73 -5.25
N ALA A 256 11.86 -9.42 -5.47
CA ALA A 256 11.46 -9.90 -6.79
C ALA A 256 11.22 -8.74 -7.78
N THR A 257 10.65 -7.63 -7.30
CA THR A 257 10.51 -6.41 -8.11
C THR A 257 11.86 -5.83 -8.51
N GLY A 258 12.79 -5.70 -7.55
CA GLY A 258 14.14 -5.21 -7.81
C GLY A 258 14.89 -6.08 -8.83
N LEU A 259 14.86 -7.39 -8.61
CA LEU A 259 15.46 -8.38 -9.51
C LEU A 259 14.87 -8.28 -10.93
N ALA A 260 13.55 -8.18 -11.06
CA ALA A 260 12.89 -8.14 -12.36
C ALA A 260 13.23 -6.89 -13.18
N VAL A 261 13.55 -5.77 -12.52
CA VAL A 261 14.01 -4.54 -13.21
C VAL A 261 15.54 -4.45 -13.31
N GLY A 262 16.25 -5.53 -13.00
CA GLY A 262 17.69 -5.67 -13.19
C GLY A 262 18.56 -5.18 -12.03
N VAL A 263 18.00 -4.91 -10.84
CA VAL A 263 18.83 -4.64 -9.65
C VAL A 263 19.49 -5.94 -9.20
N PRO A 264 20.83 -5.98 -9.00
CA PRO A 264 21.49 -7.15 -8.45
C PRO A 264 20.86 -7.54 -7.11
N LEU A 265 20.56 -8.83 -6.92
CA LEU A 265 19.84 -9.32 -5.74
C LEU A 265 20.54 -8.91 -4.42
N LYS A 266 21.87 -8.99 -4.38
CA LYS A 266 22.66 -8.54 -3.21
C LYS A 266 22.43 -7.05 -2.89
N THR A 267 22.48 -6.18 -3.91
CA THR A 267 22.18 -4.74 -3.74
C THR A 267 20.74 -4.50 -3.28
N ALA A 268 19.79 -5.30 -3.77
CA ALA A 268 18.40 -5.22 -3.33
C ALA A 268 18.24 -5.63 -1.86
N ILE A 269 18.96 -6.67 -1.40
CA ILE A 269 18.99 -7.12 -0.01
C ILE A 269 19.57 -6.02 0.89
N GLU A 270 20.75 -5.50 0.55
CA GLU A 270 21.40 -4.42 1.31
C GLU A 270 20.47 -3.19 1.46
N ALA A 271 19.69 -2.86 0.42
CA ALA A 271 18.78 -1.72 0.45
C ALA A 271 17.56 -1.90 1.39
N ILE A 272 17.08 -3.13 1.61
CA ILE A 272 15.92 -3.39 2.47
C ILE A 272 16.28 -3.56 3.94
N GLU A 273 17.54 -3.92 4.23
CA GLU A 273 18.05 -4.11 5.59
C GLU A 273 17.90 -2.86 6.45
N THR A 274 17.91 -1.68 5.82
CA THR A 274 17.79 -0.38 6.50
C THR A 274 16.36 0.20 6.48
N VAL A 275 15.37 -0.52 5.94
CA VAL A 275 14.00 -0.01 5.83
C VAL A 275 13.25 -0.27 7.15
N PRO A 276 12.85 0.78 7.89
CA PRO A 276 12.16 0.60 9.16
C PRO A 276 10.73 0.10 8.95
N SER A 277 10.18 -0.57 9.97
CA SER A 277 8.74 -0.85 10.04
C SER A 277 7.93 0.43 9.93
N THR A 278 6.84 0.42 9.14
CA THR A 278 5.90 1.55 9.12
C THR A 278 5.19 1.67 10.47
N LEU A 279 4.94 2.90 10.93
CA LEU A 279 4.22 3.13 12.19
C LEU A 279 2.86 2.43 12.19
N GLY A 280 2.58 1.71 13.28
CA GLY A 280 1.35 0.93 13.43
C GLY A 280 1.27 -0.35 12.58
N ARG A 281 2.42 -0.81 12.04
CA ARG A 281 2.56 -2.07 11.28
C ARG A 281 3.62 -2.96 11.94
N MET A 282 3.27 -3.50 13.10
CA MET A 282 4.11 -4.37 13.94
C MET A 282 5.47 -3.73 14.26
N ASN A 283 5.39 -2.46 14.63
CA ASN A 283 6.52 -1.65 15.09
C ASN A 283 6.70 -1.83 16.60
N SER A 284 7.94 -2.07 17.05
CA SER A 284 8.27 -2.15 18.48
C SER A 284 8.58 -0.78 19.07
N MET A 285 8.02 -0.49 20.25
CA MET A 285 8.37 0.67 21.06
C MET A 285 8.57 0.23 22.51
N THR A 286 9.75 0.46 23.07
CA THR A 286 10.03 0.15 24.48
C THR A 286 9.99 1.44 25.28
N ASP A 287 9.25 1.44 26.39
CA ASP A 287 9.22 2.56 27.31
C ASP A 287 10.38 2.53 28.32
N ASN A 288 10.50 3.58 29.13
CA ASN A 288 11.55 3.69 30.15
C ASN A 288 11.39 2.68 31.30
N SER A 289 10.23 2.02 31.42
CA SER A 289 9.95 0.99 32.42
C SER A 289 10.35 -0.41 31.93
N GLY A 290 10.84 -0.53 30.70
CA GLY A 290 11.20 -1.80 30.07
C GLY A 290 10.02 -2.57 29.48
N VAL A 291 8.84 -1.96 29.37
CA VAL A 291 7.68 -2.55 28.69
C VAL A 291 7.81 -2.29 27.19
N THR A 292 7.80 -3.36 26.40
CA THR A 292 7.77 -3.26 24.94
C THR A 292 6.36 -3.42 24.39
N PHE A 293 5.90 -2.41 23.66
CA PHE A 293 4.68 -2.41 22.88
C PHE A 293 5.00 -2.81 21.45
N ILE A 294 4.31 -3.83 20.94
CA ILE A 294 4.30 -4.14 19.51
C ILE A 294 3.02 -3.54 18.93
N ARG A 295 3.16 -2.47 18.15
CA ARG A 295 2.02 -1.72 17.60
C ARG A 295 1.64 -2.24 16.22
N ASP A 296 0.45 -2.83 16.15
CA ASP A 296 -0.24 -3.18 14.89
C ASP A 296 -1.65 -2.56 14.84
N ASP A 297 -1.71 -1.25 15.07
CA ASP A 297 -2.93 -0.49 15.33
C ASP A 297 -3.39 0.37 14.14
N PHE A 298 -2.87 0.11 12.94
CA PHE A 298 -3.27 0.84 11.74
C PHE A 298 -4.62 0.35 11.17
N LYS A 299 -4.80 -0.97 11.06
CA LYS A 299 -6.03 -1.61 10.57
C LYS A 299 -6.06 -3.06 11.03
N ALA A 300 -7.14 -3.49 11.69
CA ALA A 300 -7.32 -4.85 12.18
C ALA A 300 -8.44 -5.61 11.43
N PRO A 301 -8.23 -6.05 10.17
CA PRO A 301 -9.22 -6.88 9.50
C PRO A 301 -9.27 -8.27 10.14
N LEU A 302 -10.47 -8.84 10.30
CA LEU A 302 -10.68 -10.11 11.02
C LEU A 302 -9.74 -11.24 10.56
N TRP A 303 -9.51 -11.36 9.26
CA TRP A 303 -8.69 -12.42 8.67
C TRP A 303 -7.18 -12.31 9.02
N SER A 304 -6.72 -11.17 9.52
CA SER A 304 -5.32 -10.96 9.91
C SER A 304 -5.01 -11.37 11.35
N LEU A 305 -6.01 -11.53 12.22
CA LEU A 305 -5.80 -11.85 13.64
C LEU A 305 -4.99 -13.13 13.87
N PRO A 306 -5.19 -14.24 13.13
CA PRO A 306 -4.36 -15.43 13.29
C PRO A 306 -2.86 -15.15 13.13
N LEU A 307 -2.48 -14.26 12.21
CA LEU A 307 -1.07 -13.91 11.98
C LEU A 307 -0.44 -13.22 13.20
N VAL A 308 -1.21 -12.39 13.90
CA VAL A 308 -0.78 -11.71 15.13
C VAL A 308 -0.71 -12.71 16.28
N PHE A 309 -1.66 -13.64 16.38
CA PHE A 309 -1.64 -14.69 17.41
C PHE A 309 -0.48 -15.65 17.24
N ASP A 310 -0.13 -16.02 16.01
CA ASP A 310 1.04 -16.84 15.72
C ASP A 310 2.33 -16.13 16.13
N PHE A 311 2.47 -14.83 15.81
CA PHE A 311 3.58 -14.01 16.29
C PHE A 311 3.69 -14.02 17.82
N MET A 312 2.57 -13.79 18.52
CA MET A 312 2.55 -13.78 19.99
C MET A 312 2.86 -15.16 20.57
N LYS A 313 2.44 -16.25 19.91
CA LYS A 313 2.78 -17.62 20.30
C LYS A 313 4.29 -17.86 20.21
N GLU A 314 4.92 -17.48 19.11
CA GLU A 314 6.36 -17.61 18.85
C GLU A 314 7.23 -16.68 19.71
N ALA A 315 6.67 -15.57 20.22
CA ALA A 315 7.40 -14.59 21.01
C ALA A 315 8.06 -15.20 22.26
N ARG A 316 9.31 -14.82 22.55
CA ARG A 316 10.03 -15.22 23.76
C ARG A 316 10.00 -14.08 24.76
N ALA A 317 8.95 -14.05 25.59
CA ALA A 317 8.73 -13.02 26.61
C ALA A 317 8.13 -13.63 27.88
N LYS A 318 8.51 -13.08 29.06
CA LYS A 318 8.02 -13.56 30.37
C LYS A 318 6.50 -13.40 30.52
N ARG A 319 5.94 -12.31 29.98
CA ARG A 319 4.51 -12.01 30.00
C ARG A 319 4.10 -11.48 28.63
N LYS A 320 3.00 -12.00 28.12
CA LYS A 320 2.44 -11.65 26.82
C LYS A 320 1.03 -11.12 27.03
N ILE A 321 0.73 -9.94 26.50
CA ILE A 321 -0.59 -9.31 26.61
C ILE A 321 -0.98 -8.87 25.20
N ILE A 322 -2.22 -9.17 24.81
CA ILE A 322 -2.80 -8.72 23.55
C ILE A 322 -3.92 -7.74 23.89
N ILE A 323 -3.88 -6.55 23.30
CA ILE A 323 -4.95 -5.55 23.40
C ILE A 323 -5.62 -5.48 22.03
N LEU A 324 -6.86 -5.95 21.96
CA LEU A 324 -7.67 -5.90 20.73
C LEU A 324 -8.65 -4.74 20.80
N GLY A 325 -8.58 -3.84 19.81
CA GLY A 325 -9.61 -2.83 19.57
C GLY A 325 -10.73 -3.37 18.68
N THR A 326 -11.48 -2.45 18.06
CA THR A 326 -12.55 -2.81 17.11
C THR A 326 -11.98 -3.55 15.90
N ILE A 327 -12.56 -4.71 15.60
CA ILE A 327 -12.19 -5.54 14.45
C ILE A 327 -12.97 -5.08 13.22
N ALA A 328 -12.26 -4.86 12.11
CA ALA A 328 -12.82 -4.44 10.83
C ALA A 328 -13.08 -5.62 9.87
N ASP A 329 -13.80 -5.36 8.77
CA ASP A 329 -14.00 -6.29 7.65
C ASP A 329 -14.56 -7.68 8.05
N SER A 330 -15.39 -7.73 9.10
CA SER A 330 -16.17 -8.92 9.47
C SER A 330 -17.51 -8.95 8.74
N ALA A 331 -18.00 -10.14 8.39
CA ALA A 331 -19.29 -10.33 7.72
C ALA A 331 -20.51 -10.15 8.66
N GLY A 332 -20.29 -10.11 9.97
CA GLY A 332 -21.34 -10.03 10.99
C GLY A 332 -21.72 -8.60 11.40
N ASP A 333 -22.85 -8.49 12.09
CA ASP A 333 -23.27 -7.27 12.75
C ASP A 333 -22.37 -6.99 13.97
N SER A 334 -21.94 -5.74 14.14
CA SER A 334 -21.04 -5.30 15.21
C SER A 334 -21.70 -5.26 16.60
N GLY A 335 -22.98 -5.63 16.69
CA GLY A 335 -23.81 -5.52 17.90
C GLY A 335 -23.64 -6.62 18.96
N ARG A 336 -22.85 -7.67 18.72
CA ARG A 336 -22.57 -8.66 19.77
C ARG A 336 -21.33 -8.27 20.57
N HIS A 337 -21.56 -7.59 21.68
CA HIS A 337 -20.59 -7.50 22.76
C HIS A 337 -20.32 -8.92 23.28
N TYR A 338 -19.07 -9.38 23.16
CA TYR A 338 -18.61 -10.54 23.92
C TYR A 338 -18.44 -10.04 25.37
N ILE A 339 -19.42 -10.36 26.22
CA ILE A 339 -19.37 -10.16 27.67
C ILE A 339 -18.48 -11.24 28.27
#